data_AF-A5ZM92-F1
#
_entry.id   AF-A5ZM92-F1
#
_cell.length_a   1.000
_cell.length_b   1.000
_cell.length_c   1.000
_cell.angle_alpha   90.00
_cell.angle_beta   90.00
_cell.angle_gamma   90.00
#
_symmetry.space_group_name_H-M   'P 1'
#
loop_
_entity.id
_entity.type
_entity.pdbx_description
1 polymer ?
#
loop_
_entity_poly.entity_id
_entity_poly.type
_entity_poly.pdbx_seq_one_letter_code
_entity_poly.pdbx_strand_id
1 'polypeptide(L)' 'MLRIYFSCDMSLKKNCEETFLHKNTIQYRLNQIHKKSGYNPREFQDAVRLYLALKM' A
#
# COMPACT_ATOMS: atom_id res chain seq x y z
N MET A 1 -4.22 5.28 3.73
CA MET A 1 -4.11 4.36 2.57
C MET A 1 -3.10 3.26 2.80
N LEU A 2 -1.81 3.56 2.96
CA LEU A 2 -0.79 2.51 3.09
C LEU A 2 -0.96 1.65 4.37
N ARG A 3 -1.38 2.27 5.48
CA ARG A 3 -1.77 1.54 6.71
C ARG A 3 -2.93 0.55 6.47
N ILE A 4 -3.96 0.98 5.73
CA ILE A 4 -5.12 0.13 5.38
C ILE A 4 -4.69 -1.00 4.44
N TYR A 5 -3.82 -0.70 3.48
CA TYR A 5 -3.25 -1.72 2.60
C TYR A 5 -2.54 -2.83 3.39
N PHE A 6 -1.75 -2.47 4.41
CA PHE A 6 -1.10 -3.45 5.28
C PHE A 6 -2.06 -4.16 6.24
N SER A 7 -3.08 -3.49 6.77
CA SER A 7 -4.11 -4.18 7.59
C SER A 7 -4.98 -5.14 6.79
N CYS A 8 -5.07 -4.94 5.46
CA CYS A 8 -5.76 -5.84 4.54
C CYS A 8 -4.84 -6.94 3.98
N ASP A 9 -3.71 -7.26 4.64
CA ASP A 9 -2.71 -8.24 4.18
C ASP A 9 -2.20 -7.97 2.76
N MET A 10 -2.09 -6.69 2.38
CA MET A 10 -1.71 -6.25 1.03
C MET A 10 -2.69 -6.70 -0.07
N SER A 11 -3.91 -7.13 0.29
CA SER A 11 -4.97 -7.46 -0.64
C SER A 11 -5.59 -6.20 -1.25
N LEU A 12 -5.45 -6.04 -2.56
CA LEU A 12 -6.09 -4.93 -3.29
C LEU A 12 -7.61 -4.98 -3.18
N LYS A 13 -8.20 -6.18 -3.22
CA LYS A 13 -9.67 -6.36 -3.16
C LYS A 13 -10.22 -5.88 -1.83
N LYS A 14 -9.70 -6.41 -0.71
CA LYS A 14 -10.12 -6.00 0.65
C LYS A 14 -9.90 -4.50 0.86
N ASN A 15 -8.79 -3.96 0.35
CA ASN A 15 -8.52 -2.53 0.44
C ASN A 15 -9.51 -1.67 -0.38
N CYS A 16 -9.96 -2.16 -1.55
CA CYS A 16 -11.03 -1.51 -2.32
C CYS A 16 -12.35 -1.50 -1.55
N GLU A 17 -12.70 -2.61 -0.91
CA GLU A 17 -13.90 -2.76 -0.08
C GLU A 17 -13.84 -1.80 1.12
N GLU A 18 -12.73 -1.76 1.85
CA GLU A 18 -12.55 -0.90 3.03
C GLU A 18 -12.47 0.59 2.72
N THR A 19 -11.87 0.96 1.59
CA THR A 19 -11.69 2.37 1.23
C THR A 19 -12.78 2.90 0.30
N PHE A 20 -13.68 2.03 -0.18
CA PHE A 20 -14.67 2.32 -1.23
C PHE A 20 -14.03 2.90 -2.51
N LEU A 21 -12.73 2.66 -2.71
CA LEU A 21 -11.99 3.15 -3.87
C LEU A 21 -11.86 2.04 -4.92
N HIS A 22 -11.97 2.42 -6.19
CA HIS A 22 -11.68 1.50 -7.27
C HIS A 22 -10.20 1.07 -7.28
N LYS A 23 -9.93 -0.17 -7.71
CA LYS A 23 -8.59 -0.77 -7.76
C LYS A 23 -7.54 0.11 -8.44
N ASN A 24 -7.91 0.83 -9.51
CA ASN A 24 -6.97 1.68 -10.25
C ASN A 24 -6.52 2.88 -9.40
N THR A 25 -7.42 3.46 -8.61
CA THR A 25 -7.11 4.56 -7.69
C THR A 25 -6.16 4.09 -6.60
N ILE A 26 -6.39 2.89 -6.06
CA ILE A 26 -5.48 2.27 -5.07
C ILE A 26 -4.11 2.04 -5.70
N GLN A 27 -4.07 1.44 -6.89
CA GLN A 27 -2.82 1.17 -7.57
C GLN A 27 -2.04 2.44 -7.91
N TYR A 28 -2.74 3.50 -8.35
CA TYR A 28 -2.15 4.80 -8.58
C TYR A 28 -1.53 5.37 -7.31
N ARG A 29 -2.24 5.31 -6.17
CA ARG A 29 -1.72 5.77 -4.87
C ARG A 29 -0.49 4.98 -4.42
N LEU A 30 -0.48 3.65 -4.61
CA LEU A 30 0.70 2.82 -4.33
C LEU A 30 1.89 3.19 -5.23
N ASN A 31 1.64 3.47 -6.52
CA ASN A 31 2.67 3.93 -7.44
C ASN A 31 3.22 5.31 -7.04
N GLN A 32 2.37 6.21 -6.53
CA GLN A 32 2.82 7.50 -6.00
C GLN A 32 3.71 7.34 -4.77
N ILE A 33 3.43 6.36 -3.90
CA ILE A 33 4.29 6.03 -2.76
C ILE A 33 5.65 5.54 -3.26
N HIS A 34 5.66 4.66 -4.26
CA HIS A 34 6.91 4.20 -4.87
C HIS A 34 7.73 5.36 -5.45
N LYS A 35 7.09 6.25 -6.22
CA LYS A 35 7.76 7.44 -6.78
C LYS A 35 8.34 8.38 -5.72
N LYS A 36 7.69 8.52 -4.57
CA LYS A 36 8.11 9.45 -3.50
C LYS A 36 9.15 8.85 -2.57
N SER A 37 9.03 7.57 -2.25
CA SER A 37 9.87 6.90 -1.25
C SER A 37 11.01 6.08 -1.86
N GLY A 38 10.95 5.77 -3.15
CA GLY A 38 11.83 4.81 -3.81
C GLY A 38 11.45 3.35 -3.56
N TYR A 39 10.58 3.07 -2.58
CA TYR A 39 10.21 1.71 -2.17
C TYR A 39 8.85 1.31 -2.72
N ASN A 40 8.76 0.16 -3.37
CA ASN A 40 7.51 -0.34 -3.93
C ASN A 40 6.75 -1.20 -2.90
N PRO A 41 5.61 -0.75 -2.36
CA PRO A 41 4.86 -1.52 -1.37
C PRO A 41 4.27 -2.84 -1.88
N ARG A 42 4.38 -3.15 -3.18
CA ARG A 42 4.01 -4.47 -3.75
C ARG A 42 5.16 -5.47 -3.73
N GLU A 43 6.40 -5.01 -3.61
CA GLU A 43 7.57 -5.87 -3.44
C GLU A 43 7.74 -6.21 -1.97
N PHE A 44 7.89 -7.49 -1.63
CA PHE A 44 7.88 -7.93 -0.24
C PHE A 44 8.91 -7.21 0.65
N GLN A 45 10.16 -7.09 0.18
CA GLN A 45 11.22 -6.45 0.96
C GLN A 45 10.92 -4.96 1.24
N ASP A 46 10.43 -4.25 0.23
CA ASP A 46 10.07 -2.84 0.33
C ASP A 46 8.81 -2.64 1.16
N ALA A 47 7.84 -3.54 1.04
CA ALA A 47 6.64 -3.59 1.85
C ALA A 47 6.99 -3.72 3.34
N VAL A 48 7.93 -4.61 3.70
CA VAL A 48 8.43 -4.75 5.08
C VAL A 48 9.11 -3.47 5.56
N ARG A 49 9.98 -2.85 4.75
CA ARG A 49 10.62 -1.56 5.09
C ARG A 49 9.58 -0.47 5.36
N LEU A 50 8.61 -0.32 4.46
CA LEU A 50 7.52 0.65 4.58
C LEU A 50 6.61 0.36 5.78
N TYR A 51 6.36 -0.91 6.09
CA TYR A 51 5.58 -1.32 7.24
C TYR A 51 6.27 -0.95 8.55
N LEU A 52 7.57 -1.26 8.68
CA LEU A 52 8.38 -0.88 9.84
C LEU A 52 8.43 0.64 10.01
N ALA A 53 8.66 1.38 8.92
CA ALA A 53 8.69 2.85 8.94
C ALA A 53 7.35 3.50 9.33
N LEU A 54 6.22 2.80 9.21
CA LEU A 54 4.90 3.28 9.65
C LEU A 54 4.56 2.90 11.10
N LYS A 55 5.26 1.91 11.65
CA LYS A 55 5.06 1.35 13.00
C LYS A 55 5.96 1.99 14.05
N MET A 56 7.14 2.46 13.63
CA MET A 56 8.01 3.34 14.41
C MET A 56 7.47 4.77 14.40
#